data_AF-A0A929W0V2-F1
#
_entry.id   AF-A0A929W0V2-F1
#
_cell.length_a   1.000
_cell.length_b   1.000
_cell.length_c   1.000
_cell.angle_alpha   90.00
_cell.angle_beta   90.00
_cell.angle_gamma   90.00
#
_symmetry.space_group_name_H-M   'P 1'
#
loop_
_entity.id
_entity.type
_entity.pdbx_description
1 polymer ?
#
loop_
_entity_poly.entity_id
_entity_poly.type
_entity_poly.pdbx_seq_one_letter_code
_entity_poly.pdbx_strand_id
1 'polypeptide(L)'
;VLMLISTIEDAFNKLWQAPYPRSWSRRIVNYFGAFILLPLILTVSSGTTLFLSTLNHTYLGSLEVISTLTTQLLSLVPYVLITLAFTGLYFFVPNVRVRFLPALIAGVISGIAFQLFQGLYISGVLWISKYNAIYGSFAAVLLALLWMQLSWLIVLLGAQISYAIQHVWHFNAPPSADTPSRYYQDLLFITLTAEITARYSSEHEEPYRAETLAAACDLPLRQTQDALSQLRQMGLIIEVNYGRETVEGGYYHPNIPPERFTLALLLEAIDRYGSTGLELPEGVRTSSAGKARNRVYRAMISAGHEFLVADLAQG
;
A
#
# COMPACT_ATOMS: atom_id res chain seq x y z
N VAL A 1 6.70 8.06 24.99
CA VAL A 1 7.37 8.08 23.66
C VAL A 1 7.10 6.80 22.87
N LEU A 2 7.42 5.61 23.39
CA LEU A 2 7.17 4.33 22.69
C LEU A 2 5.70 4.10 22.29
N MET A 3 4.74 4.41 23.18
CA MET A 3 3.31 4.32 22.87
C MET A 3 2.90 5.23 21.70
N LEU A 4 3.47 6.44 21.64
CA LEU A 4 3.15 7.45 20.63
C LEU A 4 3.65 7.04 19.24
N ILE A 5 4.87 6.49 19.18
CA ILE A 5 5.44 5.91 17.96
C ILE A 5 4.58 4.74 17.46
N SER A 6 4.12 3.87 18.37
CA SER A 6 3.22 2.76 18.01
C SER A 6 1.91 3.24 17.40
N THR A 7 1.28 4.27 17.99
CA THR A 7 0.01 4.81 17.47
C THR A 7 0.17 5.41 16.08
N ILE A 8 1.29 6.08 15.81
CA ILE A 8 1.61 6.63 14.49
C ILE A 8 1.80 5.48 13.50
N GLU A 9 2.58 4.45 13.85
CA GLU A 9 2.82 3.31 12.97
C GLU A 9 1.52 2.57 12.64
N ASP A 10 0.64 2.38 13.62
CA ASP A 10 -0.66 1.75 13.41
C ASP A 10 -1.56 2.59 12.50
N ALA A 11 -1.50 3.92 12.58
CA ALA A 11 -2.23 4.80 11.66
C ALA A 11 -1.70 4.67 10.23
N PHE A 12 -0.37 4.64 10.05
CA PHE A 12 0.25 4.40 8.74
C PHE A 12 -0.06 3.00 8.19
N ASN A 13 0.04 1.95 9.02
CA ASN A 13 -0.23 0.58 8.62
C ASN A 13 -1.71 0.36 8.26
N LYS A 14 -2.65 1.01 8.98
CA LYS A 14 -4.07 1.02 8.62
C LYS A 14 -4.32 1.73 7.29
N LEU A 15 -3.66 2.88 7.07
CA LEU A 15 -3.79 3.63 5.82
C LEU A 15 -3.28 2.85 4.62
N TRP A 16 -2.20 2.10 4.80
CA TRP A 16 -1.58 1.25 3.78
C TRP A 16 -2.16 -0.17 3.71
N GLN A 17 -3.20 -0.49 4.49
CA GLN A 17 -3.84 -1.82 4.55
C GLN A 17 -2.83 -2.98 4.71
N ALA A 18 -1.77 -2.79 5.50
CA ALA A 18 -0.70 -3.77 5.62
C ALA A 18 -1.23 -5.07 6.28
N PRO A 19 -0.97 -6.26 5.69
CA PRO A 19 -1.60 -7.52 6.13
C PRO A 19 -1.09 -8.04 7.48
N TYR A 20 0.11 -7.64 7.95
CA TYR A 20 0.65 -8.08 9.24
C TYR A 20 1.58 -7.05 9.90
N PRO A 21 1.49 -6.84 11.23
CA PRO A 21 2.47 -6.05 11.98
C PRO A 21 3.81 -6.80 12.12
N ARG A 22 4.94 -6.16 11.79
CA ARG A 22 6.31 -6.70 11.96
C ARG A 22 6.67 -6.95 13.44
N SER A 23 7.65 -7.82 13.70
CA SER A 23 8.24 -8.04 15.04
C SER A 23 8.89 -6.77 15.62
N TRP A 24 8.61 -6.46 16.89
CA TRP A 24 8.98 -5.23 17.60
C TRP A 24 10.49 -4.88 17.58
N SER A 25 11.38 -5.87 17.53
CA SER A 25 12.83 -5.69 17.58
C SER A 25 13.45 -5.13 16.29
N ARG A 26 13.01 -5.59 15.11
CA ARG A 26 13.50 -5.06 13.81
C ARG A 26 12.98 -3.66 13.51
N ARG A 27 11.79 -3.32 14.02
CA ARG A 27 11.20 -1.98 13.92
C ARG A 27 12.09 -0.94 14.58
N ILE A 28 12.47 -1.17 15.83
CA ILE A 28 13.30 -0.23 16.60
C ILE A 28 14.63 0.02 15.89
N VAL A 29 15.32 -1.00 15.39
CA VAL A 29 16.64 -0.85 14.75
C VAL A 29 16.57 -0.03 13.45
N ASN A 30 15.58 -0.28 12.59
CA ASN A 30 15.42 0.47 11.34
C ASN A 30 14.96 1.92 11.59
N TYR A 31 14.08 2.14 12.57
CA TYR A 31 13.63 3.48 12.94
C TYR A 31 14.68 4.27 13.72
N PHE A 32 15.55 3.62 14.50
CA PHE A 32 16.71 4.27 15.12
C PHE A 32 17.66 4.84 14.06
N GLY A 33 17.87 4.11 12.96
CA GLY A 33 18.65 4.58 11.83
C GLY A 33 18.08 5.86 11.23
N ALA A 34 16.77 5.88 10.92
CA ALA A 34 16.11 7.06 10.39
C ALA A 34 16.09 8.24 11.38
N PHE A 35 15.87 7.97 12.67
CA PHE A 35 15.83 8.98 13.73
C PHE A 35 17.19 9.63 14.00
N ILE A 36 18.30 8.94 13.72
CA ILE A 36 19.66 9.50 13.78
C ILE A 36 20.03 10.21 12.48
N LEU A 37 19.67 9.63 11.32
CA LEU A 37 19.99 10.18 10.01
C LEU A 37 19.31 11.53 9.74
N LEU A 38 18.04 11.69 10.11
CA LEU A 38 17.27 12.91 9.86
C LEU A 38 17.89 14.15 10.55
N PRO A 39 18.14 14.14 11.88
CA PRO A 39 18.81 15.25 12.56
C PRO A 39 20.25 15.46 12.08
N LEU A 40 20.96 14.38 11.73
CA LEU A 40 22.32 14.47 11.18
C LEU A 40 22.31 15.22 9.85
N ILE A 41 21.39 14.88 8.93
CA ILE A 41 21.24 15.56 7.64
C ILE A 41 20.87 17.03 7.84
N LEU A 42 19.96 17.35 8.76
CA LEU A 42 19.58 18.73 9.09
C LEU A 42 20.74 19.53 9.68
N THR A 43 21.55 18.90 10.53
CA THR A 43 22.73 19.52 11.16
C THR A 43 23.84 19.75 10.13
N VAL A 44 24.11 18.75 9.28
CA VAL A 44 25.06 18.88 8.16
C VAL A 44 24.62 19.98 7.21
N SER A 45 23.32 20.06 6.89
CA SER A 45 22.76 21.13 6.07
C SER A 45 22.92 22.51 6.69
N SER A 46 22.59 22.67 7.96
CA SER A 46 22.74 23.96 8.64
C SER A 46 24.22 24.34 8.73
N GLY A 47 25.11 23.35 8.91
CA GLY A 47 26.56 23.50 8.83
C GLY A 47 27.03 23.96 7.45
N THR A 48 26.52 23.39 6.35
CA THR A 48 26.84 23.86 4.99
C THR A 48 26.29 25.25 4.72
N THR A 49 25.06 25.58 5.15
CA THR A 49 24.50 26.92 5.01
C THR A 49 25.35 27.97 5.73
N LEU A 50 25.80 27.68 6.96
CA LEU A 50 26.69 28.56 7.71
C LEU A 50 28.08 28.67 7.07
N PHE A 51 28.65 27.56 6.61
CA PHE A 51 29.96 27.53 5.94
C PHE A 51 29.94 28.34 4.63
N LEU A 52 28.94 28.11 3.77
CA LEU A 52 28.78 28.86 2.52
C LEU A 52 28.42 30.33 2.75
N SER A 53 27.61 30.65 3.76
CA SER A 53 27.33 32.05 4.15
C SER A 53 28.61 32.77 4.60
N THR A 54 29.46 32.09 5.37
CA THR A 54 30.76 32.62 5.81
C THR A 54 31.72 32.81 4.62
N LEU A 55 31.76 31.86 3.68
CA LEU A 55 32.53 32.00 2.44
C LEU A 55 32.02 33.17 1.58
N ASN A 56 30.70 33.36 1.50
CA ASN A 56 30.11 34.46 0.73
C ASN A 56 30.50 35.83 1.32
N HIS A 57 30.38 35.99 2.64
CA HIS A 57 30.77 37.22 3.33
C HIS A 57 32.29 37.50 3.32
N THR A 58 33.13 36.45 3.26
CA THR A 58 34.59 36.60 3.40
C THR A 58 35.32 36.68 2.05
N TYR A 59 34.87 35.95 1.02
CA TYR A 59 35.60 35.80 -0.25
C TYR A 59 34.82 36.26 -1.50
N LEU A 60 33.49 36.20 -1.49
CA LEU A 60 32.65 36.45 -2.68
C LEU A 60 31.88 37.77 -2.65
N GLY A 61 32.00 38.56 -1.57
CA GLY A 61 31.33 39.86 -1.41
C GLY A 61 31.70 40.92 -2.45
N SER A 62 32.71 40.67 -3.29
CA SER A 62 33.14 41.55 -4.38
C SER A 62 32.36 41.37 -5.70
N LEU A 63 31.57 40.29 -5.83
CA LEU A 63 30.77 40.00 -7.03
C LEU A 63 29.29 39.88 -6.64
N GLU A 64 28.58 41.00 -6.71
CA GLU A 64 27.17 41.17 -6.33
C GLU A 64 26.22 40.09 -6.91
N VAL A 65 26.48 39.66 -8.14
CA VAL A 65 25.70 38.63 -8.83
C VAL A 65 25.90 37.24 -8.22
N ILE A 66 27.14 36.88 -7.85
CA ILE A 66 27.45 35.58 -7.21
C ILE A 66 26.89 35.55 -5.79
N SER A 67 26.97 36.67 -5.07
CA SER A 67 26.35 36.82 -3.74
C SER A 67 24.82 36.65 -3.77
N THR A 68 24.16 37.26 -4.76
CA THR A 68 22.69 37.16 -4.89
C THR A 68 22.24 35.75 -5.28
N LEU A 69 22.95 35.09 -6.21
CA LEU A 69 22.63 33.72 -6.60
C LEU A 69 22.90 32.72 -5.47
N THR A 70 24.00 32.86 -4.74
CA THR A 70 24.32 31.98 -3.61
C THR A 70 23.32 32.12 -2.47
N THR A 71 22.94 33.35 -2.10
CA THR A 71 21.92 33.59 -1.07
C THR A 71 20.55 33.02 -1.43
N GLN A 72 20.11 33.15 -2.69
CA GLN A 72 18.87 32.51 -3.15
C GLN A 72 18.96 30.99 -3.14
N LEU A 73 20.07 30.40 -3.60
CA LEU A 73 20.26 28.95 -3.59
C LEU A 73 20.25 28.39 -2.15
N LEU A 74 20.93 29.08 -1.23
CA LEU A 74 20.96 28.72 0.19
C LEU A 74 19.58 28.83 0.84
N SER A 75 18.77 29.81 0.42
CA SER A 75 17.41 29.94 0.93
C SER A 75 16.52 28.75 0.56
N LEU A 76 16.80 28.03 -0.53
CA LEU A 76 16.04 26.86 -0.98
C LEU A 76 16.43 25.55 -0.26
N VAL A 77 17.63 25.48 0.32
CA VAL A 77 18.15 24.25 0.96
C VAL A 77 17.22 23.71 2.06
N PRO A 78 16.73 24.53 3.02
CA PRO A 78 15.79 24.05 4.03
C PRO A 78 14.50 23.50 3.42
N TYR A 79 14.04 24.09 2.30
CA TYR A 79 12.82 23.66 1.63
C TYR A 79 12.98 22.26 1.02
N VAL A 80 14.09 22.04 0.31
CA VAL A 80 14.42 20.74 -0.29
C VAL A 80 14.56 19.66 0.79
N LEU A 81 15.18 19.99 1.92
CA LEU A 81 15.39 19.02 3.00
C LEU A 81 14.10 18.63 3.71
N ILE A 82 13.19 19.57 3.94
CA ILE A 82 11.87 19.27 4.48
C ILE A 82 11.12 18.34 3.52
N THR A 83 11.15 18.62 2.22
CA THR A 83 10.56 17.74 1.20
C THR A 83 11.19 16.35 1.23
N LEU A 84 12.51 16.24 1.26
CA LEU A 84 13.22 14.95 1.36
C LEU A 84 12.90 14.21 2.66
N ALA A 85 12.74 14.93 3.78
CA ALA A 85 12.33 14.37 5.05
C ALA A 85 10.93 13.74 4.97
N PHE A 86 9.95 14.44 4.37
CA PHE A 86 8.61 13.90 4.13
C PHE A 86 8.63 12.71 3.16
N THR A 87 9.41 12.79 2.07
CA THR A 87 9.58 11.66 1.15
C THR A 87 10.17 10.44 1.86
N GLY A 88 11.21 10.63 2.67
CA GLY A 88 11.81 9.57 3.48
C GLY A 88 10.83 9.00 4.50
N LEU A 89 10.04 9.85 5.15
CA LEU A 89 8.98 9.42 6.06
C LEU A 89 7.97 8.51 5.34
N TYR A 90 7.48 8.91 4.17
CA TYR A 90 6.51 8.13 3.40
C TYR A 90 7.11 6.88 2.77
N PHE A 91 8.41 6.85 2.53
CA PHE A 91 9.10 5.70 1.97
C PHE A 91 9.50 4.65 3.02
N PHE A 92 9.95 5.08 4.21
CA PHE A 92 10.51 4.19 5.24
C PHE A 92 9.53 3.83 6.36
N VAL A 93 8.53 4.68 6.65
CA VAL A 93 7.59 4.42 7.76
C VAL A 93 6.61 3.30 7.47
N PRO A 94 5.94 3.25 6.30
CA PRO A 94 5.00 2.18 6.01
C PRO A 94 5.68 0.82 6.05
N ASN A 95 4.98 -0.20 6.57
CA ASN A 95 5.46 -1.57 6.55
C ASN A 95 5.28 -2.27 5.18
N VAL A 96 5.16 -1.47 4.12
CA VAL A 96 4.96 -1.89 2.73
C VAL A 96 5.97 -1.17 1.84
N ARG A 97 6.39 -1.79 0.74
CA ARG A 97 7.35 -1.23 -0.22
C ARG A 97 6.66 -0.14 -1.05
N VAL A 98 6.86 1.11 -0.65
CA VAL A 98 6.38 2.28 -1.37
C VAL A 98 7.26 2.57 -2.59
N ARG A 99 6.66 2.82 -3.76
CA ARG A 99 7.44 3.26 -4.95
C ARG A 99 8.00 4.66 -4.68
N PHE A 100 9.25 4.91 -5.09
CA PHE A 100 9.92 6.19 -4.82
C PHE A 100 9.18 7.40 -5.43
N LEU A 101 8.62 7.27 -6.65
CA LEU A 101 7.97 8.37 -7.34
C LEU A 101 6.66 8.83 -6.65
N PRO A 102 5.73 7.94 -6.25
CA PRO A 102 4.60 8.31 -5.38
C PRO A 102 5.01 8.98 -4.07
N ALA A 103 6.03 8.43 -3.37
CA ALA A 103 6.54 9.01 -2.13
C ALA A 103 7.15 10.41 -2.35
N LEU A 104 7.81 10.63 -3.48
CA LEU A 104 8.39 11.92 -3.85
C LEU A 104 7.29 12.96 -4.11
N ILE A 105 6.27 12.62 -4.92
CA ILE A 105 5.16 13.52 -5.22
C ILE A 105 4.40 13.91 -3.94
N ALA A 106 4.09 12.92 -3.10
CA ALA A 106 3.48 13.17 -1.80
C ALA A 106 4.38 14.00 -0.89
N GLY A 107 5.70 13.74 -0.87
CA GLY A 107 6.66 14.50 -0.10
C GLY A 107 6.80 15.97 -0.54
N VAL A 108 6.71 16.24 -1.84
CA VAL A 108 6.70 17.61 -2.38
C VAL A 108 5.44 18.35 -1.92
N ILE A 109 4.26 17.74 -2.07
CA ILE A 109 2.99 18.35 -1.68
C ILE A 109 2.96 18.62 -0.16
N SER A 110 3.33 17.64 0.65
CA SER A 110 3.41 17.79 2.10
C SER A 110 4.47 18.79 2.54
N GLY A 111 5.62 18.80 1.89
CA GLY A 111 6.70 19.75 2.17
C GLY A 111 6.25 21.20 1.98
N ILE A 112 5.60 21.49 0.84
CA ILE A 112 5.05 22.82 0.54
C ILE A 112 3.97 23.20 1.56
N ALA A 113 3.03 22.30 1.84
CA ALA A 113 1.97 22.54 2.82
C ALA A 113 2.54 22.83 4.22
N PHE A 114 3.54 22.07 4.64
CA PHE A 114 4.19 22.23 5.94
C PHE A 114 4.95 23.56 6.03
N GLN A 115 5.64 23.98 4.97
CA GLN A 115 6.36 25.26 4.93
C GLN A 115 5.41 26.46 4.99
N LEU A 116 4.31 26.42 4.23
CA LEU A 116 3.28 27.46 4.29
C LEU A 116 2.70 27.55 5.71
N PHE A 117 2.41 26.40 6.31
CA PHE A 117 1.92 26.33 7.68
C PHE A 117 2.96 26.89 8.66
N GLN A 118 4.24 26.56 8.51
CA GLN A 118 5.34 27.06 9.35
C GLN A 118 5.43 28.58 9.33
N GLY A 119 5.29 29.21 8.16
CA GLY A 119 5.22 30.66 8.04
C GLY A 119 4.04 31.27 8.81
N LEU A 120 2.85 30.64 8.73
CA LEU A 120 1.66 31.07 9.46
C LEU A 120 1.86 30.97 10.98
N TYR A 121 2.48 29.90 11.45
CA TYR A 121 2.77 29.71 12.87
C TYR A 121 3.75 30.74 13.42
N ILE A 122 4.87 30.96 12.74
CA ILE A 122 5.85 31.98 13.15
C ILE A 122 5.18 33.35 13.22
N SER A 123 4.38 33.70 12.20
CA SER A 123 3.63 34.95 12.17
C SER A 123 2.62 35.05 13.32
N GLY A 124 1.91 33.96 13.63
CA GLY A 124 0.95 33.88 14.73
C GLY A 124 1.61 34.04 16.11
N VAL A 125 2.75 33.40 16.34
CA VAL A 125 3.54 33.55 17.58
C VAL A 125 3.99 35.00 17.75
N LEU A 126 4.52 35.62 16.69
CA LEU A 126 4.96 37.01 16.71
C LEU A 126 3.80 37.98 16.96
N TRP A 127 2.60 37.68 16.47
CA TRP A 127 1.41 38.49 16.68
C TRP A 127 0.90 38.40 18.13
N ILE A 128 0.82 37.19 18.69
CA ILE A 128 0.40 36.96 20.09
C ILE A 128 1.42 37.53 21.09
N SER A 129 2.72 37.48 20.76
CA SER A 129 3.79 38.03 21.61
C SER A 129 3.74 39.57 21.73
N LYS A 130 2.99 40.27 20.87
CA LYS A 130 2.77 41.73 20.96
C LYS A 130 1.66 42.10 21.96
N TYR A 131 0.81 41.16 22.37
CA TYR A 131 -0.20 41.36 23.40
C TYR A 131 0.40 41.13 24.80
N ASN A 132 -0.20 41.72 25.84
CA ASN A 132 0.26 41.64 27.24
C ASN A 132 0.83 40.25 27.62
N ALA A 133 2.05 40.23 28.17
CA ALA A 133 2.87 39.02 28.35
C ALA A 133 2.18 37.85 29.10
N ILE A 134 1.21 38.16 29.96
CA ILE A 134 0.42 37.17 30.71
C ILE A 134 -0.51 36.38 29.77
N TYR A 135 -1.25 37.07 28.89
CA TYR A 135 -2.16 36.43 27.95
C TYR A 135 -1.41 35.80 26.76
N GLY A 136 -0.28 36.41 26.36
CA GLY A 136 0.57 35.87 25.30
C GLY A 136 1.17 34.50 25.64
N SER A 137 1.60 34.30 26.88
CA SER A 137 2.23 33.05 27.32
C SER A 137 1.26 31.86 27.32
N PHE A 138 0.02 32.07 27.77
CA PHE A 138 -1.01 31.01 27.73
C PHE A 138 -1.45 30.69 26.30
N ALA A 139 -1.65 31.73 25.48
CA ALA A 139 -2.02 31.55 24.07
C ALA A 139 -0.91 30.87 23.25
N ALA A 140 0.36 31.07 23.58
CA ALA A 140 1.49 30.40 22.93
C ALA A 140 1.42 28.86 23.10
N VAL A 141 1.02 28.37 24.27
CA VAL A 141 0.84 26.92 24.51
C VAL A 141 -0.30 26.37 23.66
N LEU A 142 -1.45 27.04 23.63
CA LEU A 142 -2.59 26.62 22.79
C LEU A 142 -2.23 26.63 21.30
N LEU A 143 -1.50 27.66 20.85
CA LEU A 143 -1.02 27.74 19.48
C LEU A 143 -0.02 26.63 19.16
N ALA A 144 0.84 26.26 20.10
CA ALA A 144 1.78 25.14 19.93
C ALA A 144 1.06 23.78 19.85
N LEU A 145 -0.02 23.57 20.60
CA LEU A 145 -0.85 22.37 20.50
C LEU A 145 -1.56 22.31 19.13
N LEU A 146 -2.13 23.42 18.67
CA LEU A 146 -2.75 23.52 17.35
C LEU A 146 -1.73 23.25 16.23
N TRP A 147 -0.54 23.82 16.36
CA TRP A 147 0.60 23.58 15.47
C TRP A 147 0.94 22.10 15.36
N MET A 148 1.07 21.43 16.50
CA MET A 148 1.38 19.99 16.52
C MET A 148 0.26 19.17 15.87
N GLN A 149 -1.00 19.45 16.19
CA GLN A 149 -2.15 18.73 15.63
C GLN A 149 -2.22 18.86 14.10
N LEU A 150 -2.09 20.07 13.58
CA LEU A 150 -2.14 20.33 12.14
C LEU A 150 -0.90 19.80 11.41
N SER A 151 0.27 19.82 12.05
CA SER A 151 1.48 19.19 11.51
C SER A 151 1.27 17.68 11.29
N TRP A 152 0.66 16.98 12.26
CA TRP A 152 0.30 15.58 12.11
C TRP A 152 -0.75 15.34 11.03
N LEU A 153 -1.72 16.24 10.89
CA LEU A 153 -2.70 16.17 9.81
C LEU A 153 -2.03 16.24 8.43
N ILE A 154 -1.09 17.16 8.23
CA ILE A 154 -0.31 17.27 6.97
C ILE A 154 0.47 15.99 6.71
N VAL A 155 1.12 15.43 7.73
CA VAL A 155 1.84 14.15 7.64
C VAL A 155 0.92 13.04 7.13
N LEU A 156 -0.25 12.86 7.76
CA LEU A 156 -1.21 11.80 7.42
C LEU A 156 -1.85 12.01 6.04
N LEU A 157 -2.18 13.25 5.67
CA LEU A 157 -2.71 13.58 4.35
C LEU A 157 -1.72 13.22 3.25
N GLY A 158 -0.43 13.55 3.41
CA GLY A 158 0.59 13.15 2.44
C GLY A 158 0.78 11.64 2.35
N ALA A 159 0.71 10.92 3.47
CA ALA A 159 0.73 9.47 3.44
C ALA A 159 -0.45 8.90 2.63
N GLN A 160 -1.63 9.52 2.75
CA GLN A 160 -2.82 9.12 2.00
C GLN A 160 -2.68 9.44 0.51
N ILE A 161 -2.10 10.59 0.16
CA ILE A 161 -1.78 10.96 -1.22
C ILE A 161 -0.77 9.98 -1.83
N SER A 162 0.27 9.61 -1.09
CA SER A 162 1.26 8.61 -1.53
C SER A 162 0.60 7.26 -1.84
N TYR A 163 -0.30 6.82 -0.95
CA TYR A 163 -1.09 5.61 -1.15
C TYR A 163 -1.98 5.72 -2.38
N ALA A 164 -2.72 6.82 -2.51
CA ALA A 164 -3.65 7.05 -3.61
C ALA A 164 -2.93 7.06 -4.96
N ILE A 165 -1.78 7.74 -5.08
CA ILE A 165 -1.00 7.79 -6.32
C ILE A 165 -0.43 6.41 -6.65
N GLN A 166 0.04 5.65 -5.66
CA GLN A 166 0.58 4.31 -5.87
C GLN A 166 -0.50 3.33 -6.36
N HIS A 167 -1.75 3.46 -5.88
CA HIS A 167 -2.86 2.57 -6.23
C HIS A 167 -3.87 3.21 -7.22
N VAL A 168 -3.59 4.39 -7.79
CA VAL A 168 -4.51 5.09 -8.71
C VAL A 168 -4.71 4.31 -10.01
N TRP A 169 -3.69 3.55 -10.45
CA TRP A 169 -3.82 2.61 -11.56
C TRP A 169 -4.73 1.41 -11.24
N HIS A 170 -5.11 1.21 -9.98
CA HIS A 170 -6.10 0.21 -9.56
C HIS A 170 -7.54 0.74 -9.55
N PHE A 171 -7.76 2.04 -9.81
CA PHE A 171 -9.09 2.65 -9.88
C PHE A 171 -9.69 2.73 -11.30
N ASN A 172 -8.98 2.25 -12.34
CA ASN A 172 -9.47 2.30 -13.73
C ASN A 172 -10.52 1.24 -14.09
N ALA A 173 -10.84 0.32 -13.18
CA ALA A 173 -12.07 -0.46 -13.32
C ALA A 173 -13.17 0.28 -12.57
N PRO A 174 -14.23 0.77 -13.25
CA PRO A 174 -15.40 1.29 -12.53
C PRO A 174 -15.83 0.24 -11.50
N PRO A 175 -16.34 0.62 -10.32
CA PRO A 175 -17.04 -0.33 -9.48
C PRO A 175 -18.21 -0.82 -10.33
N SER A 176 -18.05 -1.99 -10.95
CA SER A 176 -19.17 -2.71 -11.53
C SER A 176 -20.09 -2.98 -10.35
N ALA A 177 -21.10 -2.13 -10.19
CA ALA A 177 -22.10 -2.22 -9.13
C ALA A 177 -22.91 -3.53 -9.25
N ASP A 178 -22.74 -4.24 -10.36
CA ASP A 178 -23.30 -5.55 -10.60
C ASP A 178 -22.41 -6.63 -10.01
N THR A 179 -22.91 -7.30 -8.97
CA THR A 179 -22.36 -8.57 -8.51
C THR A 179 -22.23 -9.49 -9.73
N PRO A 180 -21.02 -9.97 -10.07
CA PRO A 180 -20.84 -10.77 -11.27
C PRO A 180 -21.74 -12.00 -11.22
N SER A 181 -22.34 -12.34 -12.36
CA SER A 181 -23.19 -13.54 -12.44
C SER A 181 -22.37 -14.76 -12.04
N ARG A 182 -23.04 -15.79 -11.50
CA ARG A 182 -22.35 -17.02 -11.10
C ARG A 182 -21.53 -17.63 -12.24
N TYR A 183 -22.09 -17.62 -13.45
CA TYR A 183 -21.38 -18.07 -14.65
C TYR A 183 -20.06 -17.30 -14.88
N TYR A 184 -20.08 -15.97 -14.72
CA TYR A 184 -18.88 -15.14 -14.88
C TYR A 184 -17.86 -15.39 -13.77
N GLN A 185 -18.32 -15.55 -12.51
CA GLN A 185 -17.45 -15.91 -11.39
C GLN A 185 -16.77 -17.27 -11.60
N ASP A 186 -17.54 -18.28 -12.02
CA ASP A 186 -17.02 -19.62 -12.28
C ASP A 186 -15.97 -19.58 -13.40
N LEU A 187 -16.24 -18.89 -14.50
CA LEU A 187 -15.26 -18.70 -15.59
C LEU A 187 -13.99 -18.00 -15.12
N LEU A 188 -14.12 -16.97 -14.29
CA LEU A 188 -12.98 -16.24 -13.76
C LEU A 188 -12.13 -17.14 -12.85
N PHE A 189 -12.75 -17.93 -11.97
CA PHE A 189 -12.00 -18.91 -11.15
C PHE A 189 -11.32 -19.99 -11.99
N ILE A 190 -12.01 -20.53 -12.99
CA ILE A 190 -11.47 -21.56 -13.89
C ILE A 190 -10.28 -21.01 -14.67
N THR A 191 -10.42 -19.85 -15.32
CA THR A 191 -9.33 -19.25 -16.11
C THR A 191 -8.10 -18.94 -15.26
N LEU A 192 -8.26 -18.31 -14.10
CA LEU A 192 -7.13 -17.98 -13.22
C LEU A 192 -6.43 -19.25 -12.70
N THR A 193 -7.19 -20.24 -12.26
CA THR A 193 -6.60 -21.50 -11.76
C THR A 193 -5.96 -22.33 -12.86
N ALA A 194 -6.52 -22.32 -14.07
CA ALA A 194 -5.95 -22.98 -15.24
C ALA A 194 -4.59 -22.40 -15.60
N GLU A 195 -4.49 -21.07 -15.74
CA GLU A 195 -3.23 -20.39 -16.04
C GLU A 195 -2.16 -20.63 -14.97
N ILE A 196 -2.53 -20.52 -13.68
CA ILE A 196 -1.61 -20.80 -12.56
C ILE A 196 -1.09 -22.25 -12.61
N THR A 197 -1.97 -23.20 -12.90
CA THR A 197 -1.63 -24.63 -12.89
C THR A 197 -0.82 -25.01 -14.12
N ALA A 198 -1.19 -24.51 -15.30
CA ALA A 198 -0.45 -24.74 -16.54
C ALA A 198 0.97 -24.17 -16.48
N ARG A 199 1.11 -22.95 -15.96
CA ARG A 199 2.43 -22.34 -15.77
C ARG A 199 3.28 -23.09 -14.74
N TYR A 200 2.67 -23.62 -13.68
CA TYR A 200 3.41 -24.46 -12.72
C TYR A 200 3.97 -25.75 -13.35
N SER A 201 3.25 -26.34 -14.30
CA SER A 201 3.70 -27.53 -15.04
C SER A 201 4.80 -27.23 -16.06
N SER A 202 4.96 -25.97 -16.48
CA SER A 202 6.06 -25.56 -17.36
C SER A 202 7.36 -25.43 -16.55
N GLU A 203 8.38 -26.22 -16.87
CA GLU A 203 9.58 -26.43 -16.04
C GLU A 203 10.41 -25.17 -15.72
N HIS A 204 10.18 -24.01 -16.37
CA HIS A 204 11.10 -22.85 -16.31
C HIS A 204 10.44 -21.46 -16.25
N GLU A 205 9.12 -21.35 -16.04
CA GLU A 205 8.47 -20.03 -15.99
C GLU A 205 8.31 -19.49 -14.57
N GLU A 206 8.59 -18.19 -14.41
CA GLU A 206 8.34 -17.46 -13.16
C GLU A 206 6.85 -17.52 -12.81
N PRO A 207 6.47 -17.92 -11.58
CA PRO A 207 5.06 -18.07 -11.23
C PRO A 207 4.30 -16.76 -11.39
N TYR A 208 2.98 -16.84 -11.56
CA TYR A 208 2.19 -15.65 -11.75
C TYR A 208 2.06 -14.81 -10.48
N ARG A 209 2.19 -13.50 -10.67
CA ARG A 209 1.75 -12.45 -9.74
C ARG A 209 0.37 -11.96 -10.15
N ALA A 210 -0.35 -11.29 -9.24
CA ALA A 210 -1.69 -10.78 -9.55
C ALA A 210 -1.70 -9.87 -10.79
N GLU A 211 -0.68 -9.02 -10.94
CA GLU A 211 -0.56 -8.08 -12.06
C GLU A 211 -0.24 -8.80 -13.37
N THR A 212 0.68 -9.75 -13.34
CA THR A 212 1.07 -10.51 -14.54
C THR A 212 -0.05 -11.45 -14.99
N LEU A 213 -0.81 -12.01 -14.06
CA LEU A 213 -1.95 -12.89 -14.36
C LEU A 213 -3.11 -12.10 -14.95
N ALA A 214 -3.42 -10.94 -14.36
CA ALA A 214 -4.43 -10.04 -14.88
C ALA A 214 -4.11 -9.61 -16.32
N ALA A 215 -2.84 -9.28 -16.59
CA ALA A 215 -2.39 -8.93 -17.93
C ALA A 215 -2.43 -10.12 -18.92
N ALA A 216 -2.07 -11.33 -18.47
CA ALA A 216 -2.10 -12.53 -19.32
C ALA A 216 -3.53 -12.91 -19.72
N CYS A 217 -4.49 -12.80 -18.79
CA CYS A 217 -5.89 -13.14 -19.04
C CYS A 217 -6.73 -11.97 -19.63
N ASP A 218 -6.12 -10.80 -19.88
CA ASP A 218 -6.82 -9.55 -20.23
C ASP A 218 -7.98 -9.20 -19.27
N LEU A 219 -7.75 -9.42 -17.97
CA LEU A 219 -8.73 -9.19 -16.90
C LEU A 219 -8.40 -7.94 -16.06
N PRO A 220 -9.41 -7.25 -15.52
CA PRO A 220 -9.17 -6.17 -14.57
C PRO A 220 -8.49 -6.66 -13.29
N LEU A 221 -7.34 -6.08 -12.95
CA LEU A 221 -6.51 -6.48 -11.80
C LEU A 221 -7.29 -6.61 -10.49
N ARG A 222 -8.25 -5.71 -10.21
CA ARG A 222 -9.06 -5.76 -8.99
C ARG A 222 -9.88 -7.04 -8.90
N GLN A 223 -10.55 -7.43 -9.99
CA GLN A 223 -11.35 -8.65 -10.03
C GLN A 223 -10.46 -9.88 -9.90
N THR A 224 -9.28 -9.85 -10.51
CA THR A 224 -8.25 -10.89 -10.36
C THR A 224 -7.79 -11.02 -8.90
N GLN A 225 -7.48 -9.90 -8.23
CA GLN A 225 -7.07 -9.90 -6.82
C GLN A 225 -8.18 -10.41 -5.89
N ASP A 226 -9.41 -9.93 -6.08
CA ASP A 226 -10.57 -10.38 -5.30
C ASP A 226 -10.78 -11.89 -5.49
N ALA A 227 -10.67 -12.39 -6.72
CA ALA A 227 -10.82 -13.82 -7.00
C ALA A 227 -9.68 -14.67 -6.46
N LEU A 228 -8.42 -14.23 -6.60
CA LEU A 228 -7.26 -14.90 -6.01
C LEU A 228 -7.37 -14.98 -4.47
N SER A 229 -7.90 -13.93 -3.83
CA SER A 229 -8.15 -13.94 -2.39
C SER A 229 -9.16 -15.01 -2.00
N GLN A 230 -10.22 -15.21 -2.80
CA GLN A 230 -11.24 -16.24 -2.58
C GLN A 230 -10.68 -17.64 -2.83
N LEU A 231 -9.98 -17.85 -3.95
CA LEU A 231 -9.31 -19.12 -4.25
C LEU A 231 -8.29 -19.53 -3.18
N ARG A 232 -7.58 -18.55 -2.60
CA ARG A 232 -6.68 -18.78 -1.47
C ARG A 232 -7.45 -19.18 -0.22
N GLN A 233 -8.56 -18.51 0.09
CA GLN A 233 -9.41 -18.88 1.23
C GLN A 233 -10.04 -20.27 1.07
N MET A 234 -10.39 -20.65 -0.17
CA MET A 234 -10.84 -22.01 -0.51
C MET A 234 -9.71 -23.06 -0.37
N GLY A 235 -8.45 -22.63 -0.25
CA GLY A 235 -7.29 -23.52 -0.16
C GLY A 235 -6.90 -24.16 -1.49
N LEU A 236 -7.33 -23.59 -2.61
CA LEU A 236 -6.99 -24.08 -3.95
C LEU A 236 -5.62 -23.59 -4.44
N ILE A 237 -5.23 -22.39 -4.00
CA ILE A 237 -3.94 -21.77 -4.32
C ILE A 237 -3.22 -21.30 -3.06
N ILE A 238 -1.90 -21.22 -3.13
CA ILE A 238 -1.03 -20.72 -2.07
C ILE A 238 -0.16 -19.57 -2.58
N GLU A 239 0.14 -18.65 -1.66
CA GLU A 239 1.08 -17.56 -1.89
C GLU A 239 2.49 -18.03 -1.49
N VAL A 240 3.45 -17.89 -2.39
CA VAL A 240 4.83 -18.33 -2.27
C VAL A 240 5.77 -17.15 -2.51
N ASN A 241 6.91 -17.16 -1.85
CA ASN A 241 7.99 -16.22 -2.14
C ASN A 241 8.90 -16.83 -3.20
N TYR A 242 8.96 -16.21 -4.38
CA TYR A 242 9.83 -16.63 -5.48
C TYR A 242 10.97 -15.60 -5.67
N GLY A 243 12.20 -16.08 -5.88
CA GLY A 243 13.39 -15.24 -6.07
C GLY A 243 14.12 -14.80 -4.78
N ARG A 244 15.29 -14.16 -4.94
CA ARG A 244 16.05 -13.53 -3.84
C ARG A 244 15.51 -12.16 -3.45
N GLU A 245 14.71 -11.55 -4.33
CA GLU A 245 14.02 -10.30 -4.06
C GLU A 245 12.64 -10.62 -3.48
N THR A 246 12.38 -10.21 -2.24
CA THR A 246 11.04 -10.30 -1.65
C THR A 246 10.14 -9.26 -2.32
N VAL A 247 9.61 -9.56 -3.50
CA VAL A 247 8.67 -8.69 -4.23
C VAL A 247 7.28 -8.76 -3.56
N GLU A 248 6.61 -7.62 -3.38
CA GLU A 248 5.35 -7.49 -2.65
C GLU A 248 4.12 -7.83 -3.49
N GLY A 249 3.28 -8.76 -3.03
CA GLY A 249 2.15 -9.34 -3.76
C GLY A 249 2.56 -10.72 -4.28
N GLY A 250 2.63 -11.70 -3.37
CA GLY A 250 3.37 -12.94 -3.56
C GLY A 250 2.95 -13.75 -4.79
N TYR A 251 3.78 -14.71 -5.10
CA TYR A 251 3.64 -15.57 -6.26
C TYR A 251 2.60 -16.64 -5.98
N TYR A 252 1.76 -16.96 -6.96
CA TYR A 252 0.71 -17.95 -6.76
C TYR A 252 1.10 -19.29 -7.34
N HIS A 253 0.95 -20.34 -6.53
CA HIS A 253 1.06 -21.73 -6.94
C HIS A 253 -0.25 -22.48 -6.65
N PRO A 254 -0.56 -23.53 -7.42
CA PRO A 254 -1.64 -24.43 -7.05
C PRO A 254 -1.28 -25.14 -5.74
N ASN A 255 -2.25 -25.26 -4.82
CA ASN A 255 -2.08 -26.05 -3.60
C ASN A 255 -2.28 -27.56 -3.87
N ILE A 256 -2.81 -27.88 -5.05
CA ILE A 256 -3.20 -29.23 -5.45
C ILE A 256 -2.28 -29.64 -6.61
N PRO A 257 -1.76 -30.88 -6.61
CA PRO A 257 -0.97 -31.39 -7.73
C PRO A 257 -1.74 -31.27 -9.05
N PRO A 258 -1.12 -30.78 -10.14
CA PRO A 258 -1.77 -30.58 -11.44
C PRO A 258 -2.50 -31.82 -11.95
N GLU A 259 -1.97 -33.02 -11.70
CA GLU A 259 -2.54 -34.29 -12.17
C GLU A 259 -3.84 -34.68 -11.44
N ARG A 260 -4.11 -34.04 -10.29
CA ARG A 260 -5.29 -34.27 -9.47
C ARG A 260 -6.23 -33.08 -9.45
N PHE A 261 -5.82 -31.95 -10.03
CA PHE A 261 -6.61 -30.74 -10.01
C PHE A 261 -7.63 -30.76 -11.16
N THR A 262 -8.79 -31.36 -10.90
CA THR A 262 -9.88 -31.45 -11.88
C THR A 262 -10.86 -30.29 -11.78
N LEU A 263 -11.58 -30.02 -12.86
CA LEU A 263 -12.65 -29.02 -12.89
C LEU A 263 -13.76 -29.35 -11.87
N ALA A 264 -14.06 -30.64 -11.67
CA ALA A 264 -14.98 -31.10 -10.63
C ALA A 264 -14.58 -30.61 -9.23
N LEU A 265 -13.30 -30.75 -8.88
CA LEU A 265 -12.79 -30.36 -7.56
C LEU A 265 -12.86 -28.84 -7.37
N LEU A 266 -12.53 -28.08 -8.41
CA LEU A 266 -12.65 -26.62 -8.41
C LEU A 266 -14.11 -26.18 -8.18
N LEU A 267 -15.05 -26.72 -8.94
CA LEU A 267 -16.47 -26.38 -8.82
C LEU A 267 -17.05 -26.79 -7.47
N GLU A 268 -16.66 -27.94 -6.92
CA GLU A 268 -17.05 -28.33 -5.56
C GLU A 268 -16.53 -27.35 -4.50
N ALA A 269 -15.30 -26.86 -4.65
CA ALA A 269 -14.72 -25.90 -3.72
C ALA A 269 -15.45 -24.55 -3.79
N ILE A 270 -15.80 -24.08 -5.00
CA ILE A 270 -16.60 -22.87 -5.21
C ILE A 270 -17.99 -23.02 -4.58
N ASP A 271 -18.65 -24.18 -4.76
CA ASP A 271 -20.00 -24.44 -4.21
C ASP A 271 -20.04 -24.49 -2.68
N ARG A 272 -18.93 -24.87 -2.03
CA ARG A 272 -18.81 -24.92 -0.56
C ARG A 272 -18.36 -23.59 0.04
N TYR A 273 -17.88 -22.66 -0.79
CA TYR A 273 -17.40 -21.37 -0.34
C TYR A 273 -18.56 -20.42 -0.02
N GLY A 274 -18.53 -19.82 1.16
CA GLY A 274 -19.55 -18.89 1.65
C GLY A 274 -20.11 -19.27 3.02
N SER A 275 -20.94 -18.40 3.59
CA SER A 275 -21.52 -18.62 4.91
C SER A 275 -22.75 -19.53 4.83
N THR A 276 -22.67 -20.71 5.45
CA THR A 276 -23.85 -21.54 5.76
C THR A 276 -24.61 -21.04 7.00
N GLY A 277 -24.53 -19.73 7.30
CA GLY A 277 -25.16 -19.13 8.48
C GLY A 277 -26.68 -19.04 8.40
N LEU A 278 -27.24 -19.24 7.20
CA LEU A 278 -28.67 -19.42 7.02
C LEU A 278 -29.01 -20.91 7.23
N GLU A 279 -29.55 -21.23 8.41
CA GLU A 279 -30.08 -22.57 8.69
C GLU A 279 -31.34 -22.80 7.85
N LEU A 280 -31.19 -23.58 6.78
CA LEU A 280 -32.33 -24.06 6.02
C LEU A 280 -33.03 -25.19 6.79
N PRO A 281 -34.37 -25.23 6.84
CA PRO A 281 -35.10 -26.35 7.43
C PRO A 281 -34.65 -27.69 6.83
N GLU A 282 -34.48 -28.73 7.65
CA GLU A 282 -33.93 -30.03 7.21
C GLU A 282 -34.70 -30.64 6.01
N GLY A 283 -36.01 -30.36 5.92
CA GLY A 283 -36.88 -30.80 4.83
C GLY A 283 -36.57 -30.16 3.46
N VAL A 284 -35.86 -29.03 3.41
CA VAL A 284 -35.54 -28.35 2.13
C VAL A 284 -34.53 -29.16 1.32
N ARG A 285 -33.53 -29.78 1.98
CA ARG A 285 -32.53 -30.63 1.30
C ARG A 285 -33.13 -31.93 0.77
N THR A 286 -34.14 -32.47 1.46
CA THR A 286 -34.84 -33.72 1.10
C THR A 286 -36.09 -33.50 0.26
N SER A 287 -36.49 -32.24 0.06
CA SER A 287 -37.58 -31.84 -0.84
C SER A 287 -37.36 -32.29 -2.27
N SER A 288 -38.42 -32.32 -3.08
CA SER A 288 -38.34 -32.57 -4.52
C SER A 288 -37.36 -31.60 -5.21
N ALA A 289 -37.36 -30.33 -4.82
CA ALA A 289 -36.45 -29.31 -5.32
C ALA A 289 -34.98 -29.60 -4.94
N GLY A 290 -34.72 -29.95 -3.68
CA GLY A 290 -33.37 -30.31 -3.21
C GLY A 290 -32.82 -31.56 -3.89
N LYS A 291 -33.66 -32.59 -4.07
CA LYS A 291 -33.31 -33.82 -4.81
C LYS A 291 -33.03 -33.54 -6.28
N ALA A 292 -33.87 -32.73 -6.94
CA ALA A 292 -33.67 -32.33 -8.33
C ALA A 292 -32.35 -31.57 -8.52
N ARG A 293 -32.07 -30.57 -7.68
CA ARG A 293 -30.78 -29.85 -7.67
C ARG A 293 -29.62 -30.83 -7.52
N ASN A 294 -29.64 -31.67 -6.49
CA ASN A 294 -28.53 -32.61 -6.22
C ASN A 294 -28.33 -33.64 -7.34
N ARG A 295 -29.36 -33.96 -8.13
CA ARG A 295 -29.23 -34.83 -9.30
C ARG A 295 -28.52 -34.12 -10.44
N VAL A 296 -28.92 -32.88 -10.75
CA VAL A 296 -28.29 -32.06 -11.80
C VAL A 296 -26.83 -31.77 -11.44
N TYR A 297 -26.57 -31.34 -10.21
CA TYR A 297 -25.20 -31.03 -9.75
C TYR A 297 -24.30 -32.26 -9.77
N ARG A 298 -24.80 -33.44 -9.36
CA ARG A 298 -24.00 -34.68 -9.45
C ARG A 298 -23.60 -35.01 -10.88
N ALA A 299 -24.50 -34.81 -11.85
CA ALA A 299 -24.18 -35.03 -13.26
C ALA A 299 -23.14 -34.02 -13.78
N MET A 300 -23.23 -32.76 -13.36
CA MET A 300 -22.26 -31.71 -13.70
C MET A 300 -20.87 -32.01 -13.12
N ILE A 301 -20.80 -32.32 -11.81
CA ILE A 301 -19.54 -32.67 -11.14
C ILE A 301 -18.96 -33.97 -11.71
N SER A 302 -19.78 -34.98 -12.03
CA SER A 302 -19.27 -36.20 -12.65
C SER A 302 -18.59 -35.94 -13.99
N ALA A 303 -19.15 -35.07 -14.83
CA ALA A 303 -18.52 -34.68 -16.09
C ALA A 303 -17.24 -33.87 -15.88
N GLY A 304 -17.19 -33.03 -14.83
CA GLY A 304 -16.01 -32.23 -14.49
C GLY A 304 -14.77 -33.03 -14.09
N HIS A 305 -14.90 -34.33 -13.76
CA HIS A 305 -13.74 -35.17 -13.44
C HIS A 305 -12.89 -35.53 -14.67
N GLU A 306 -13.45 -35.42 -15.87
CA GLU A 306 -12.76 -35.73 -17.13
C GLU A 306 -11.79 -34.62 -17.54
N PHE A 307 -11.92 -33.41 -16.98
CA PHE A 307 -11.14 -32.25 -17.35
C PHE A 307 -10.13 -31.89 -16.25
N LEU A 308 -8.85 -31.89 -16.58
CA LEU A 308 -7.79 -31.33 -15.74
C LEU A 308 -7.75 -29.81 -15.93
N VAL A 309 -7.60 -29.07 -14.83
CA VAL A 309 -7.56 -27.60 -14.85
C VAL A 309 -6.37 -27.08 -15.64
N ALA A 310 -5.22 -27.78 -15.61
CA ALA A 310 -4.04 -27.42 -16.38
C ALA A 310 -4.27 -27.42 -17.90
N ASP A 311 -5.12 -28.31 -18.40
CA ASP A 311 -5.40 -28.45 -19.84
C ASP A 311 -6.35 -27.36 -20.36
N LEU A 312 -6.96 -26.59 -19.45
CA LEU A 312 -7.94 -25.54 -19.77
C LEU A 312 -7.30 -24.15 -19.90
N ALA A 313 -5.99 -24.03 -19.72
CA ALA A 313 -5.29 -22.76 -19.91
C ALA A 313 -5.38 -22.33 -21.37
N GLN A 314 -5.42 -21.01 -21.60
CA GLN A 314 -5.40 -20.51 -22.96
C GLN A 314 -3.97 -20.66 -23.48
N GLY A 315 -3.81 -21.41 -24.58
CA GLY A 315 -2.52 -21.51 -25.28
C GLY A 315 -2.09 -20.19 -25.89
#